data_AF-R9PCD5-F1
#
_entry.id   AF-R9PCD5-F1
#
_cell.length_a   1.000
_cell.length_b   1.000
_cell.length_c   1.000
_cell.angle_alpha   90.00
_cell.angle_beta   90.00
_cell.angle_gamma   90.00
#
_symmetry.space_group_name_H-M   'P 1'
#
loop_
_entity.id
_entity.type
_entity.pdbx_description
1 polymer ?
#
loop_
_entity_poly.entity_id
_entity_poly.type
_entity_poly.pdbx_seq_one_letter_code
_entity_poly.pdbx_strand_id
1 'polypeptide(L)'
;MSDQASTSADAPLSALSSSTLGSAPKRIRHRETQIGTAYELQRNAAMKGALLYTALGASSCFMAHHLFPGFRRQTLALKGFITSGFTIFGFVVGADTVLLSHESQQRSEENMVRSRARAELGKKGIVASEKEIEKWKDEYVKQKLEERRLRREEKLRKLQQDEAESGSSST
;
A
#
# COMPACT_ATOMS: atom_id res chain seq x y z
N MET A 1 -4.73 -45.11 68.21
CA MET A 1 -4.84 -43.66 68.47
C MET A 1 -3.99 -43.01 67.39
N SER A 2 -4.46 -42.92 66.15
CA SER A 2 -5.51 -41.98 65.67
C SER A 2 -5.04 -40.55 65.89
N ASP A 3 -4.66 -39.82 64.83
CA ASP A 3 -5.64 -39.00 64.11
C ASP A 3 -5.10 -38.32 62.84
N GLN A 4 -6.05 -38.16 61.94
CA GLN A 4 -6.06 -37.47 60.66
C GLN A 4 -5.71 -35.98 60.80
N ALA A 5 -4.97 -35.42 59.83
CA ALA A 5 -5.07 -33.99 59.51
C ALA A 5 -4.90 -33.79 58.00
N SER A 6 -6.04 -33.62 57.35
CA SER A 6 -6.23 -33.04 56.03
C SER A 6 -5.53 -31.69 55.88
N THR A 7 -4.86 -31.47 54.75
CA THR A 7 -4.57 -30.10 54.28
C THR A 7 -5.09 -29.95 52.85
N SER A 8 -6.27 -29.35 52.79
CA SER A 8 -6.80 -28.45 51.75
C SER A 8 -5.73 -27.89 50.79
N ALA A 9 -5.93 -28.09 49.49
CA ALA A 9 -6.54 -27.10 48.58
C ALA A 9 -5.58 -25.98 48.19
N ASP A 10 -5.14 -26.02 46.92
CA ASP A 10 -5.02 -24.88 46.01
C ASP A 10 -4.35 -25.36 44.71
N ALA A 11 -5.08 -26.18 43.94
CA ALA A 11 -4.77 -26.33 42.52
C ALA A 11 -5.28 -25.06 41.82
N PRO A 12 -4.45 -24.27 41.13
CA PRO A 12 -4.91 -23.06 40.49
C PRO A 12 -5.86 -23.42 39.32
N LEU A 13 -7.16 -23.32 39.58
CA LEU A 13 -8.26 -23.43 38.63
C LEU A 13 -8.30 -22.25 37.61
N SER A 14 -7.14 -21.68 37.27
CA SER A 14 -7.01 -20.55 36.35
C SER A 14 -6.70 -20.97 34.91
N ALA A 15 -6.50 -22.25 34.63
CA ALA A 15 -6.16 -22.76 33.29
C ALA A 15 -7.35 -23.26 32.45
N LEU A 16 -8.59 -23.21 32.95
CA LEU A 16 -9.77 -23.77 32.26
C LEU A 16 -10.79 -22.73 31.78
N SER A 17 -10.43 -21.44 31.69
CA SER A 17 -11.24 -20.46 30.97
C SER A 17 -10.70 -20.23 29.56
N SER A 18 -10.76 -21.27 28.72
CA SER A 18 -10.72 -21.09 27.26
C SER A 18 -12.04 -20.48 26.84
N SER A 19 -12.13 -19.15 26.95
CA SER A 19 -13.22 -18.38 26.39
C SER A 19 -13.32 -18.65 24.88
N THR A 20 -14.40 -19.28 24.44
CA THR A 20 -14.84 -19.38 23.03
C THR A 20 -15.45 -18.06 22.55
N LEU A 21 -14.82 -16.93 22.87
CA LEU A 21 -15.10 -15.65 22.23
C LEU A 21 -14.42 -15.68 20.87
N GLY A 22 -15.25 -15.70 19.81
CA GLY A 22 -14.81 -15.72 18.43
C GLY A 22 -13.70 -14.71 18.17
N SER A 23 -12.73 -15.11 17.33
CA SER A 23 -11.56 -14.34 16.91
C SER A 23 -11.80 -12.82 16.91
N ALA A 24 -11.50 -12.19 18.04
CA ALA A 24 -11.55 -10.74 18.18
C ALA A 24 -10.45 -10.15 17.28
N PRO A 25 -10.72 -9.02 16.62
CA PRO A 25 -10.35 -8.82 15.23
C PRO A 25 -8.85 -8.58 15.07
N LYS A 26 -8.29 -9.13 13.98
CA LYS A 26 -7.00 -8.79 13.37
C LYS A 26 -6.94 -7.33 12.87
N ARG A 27 -7.35 -6.35 13.70
CA ARG A 27 -7.51 -4.93 13.37
C ARG A 27 -6.31 -4.07 13.79
N ILE A 28 -5.63 -4.42 14.88
CA ILE A 28 -4.53 -3.59 15.42
C ILE A 28 -3.29 -3.67 14.52
N ARG A 29 -2.85 -4.89 14.16
CA ARG A 29 -1.70 -5.09 13.26
C ARG A 29 -1.89 -4.49 11.87
N HIS A 30 -3.12 -4.44 11.35
CA HIS A 30 -3.39 -3.84 10.04
C HIS A 30 -3.30 -2.31 10.06
N ARG A 31 -3.62 -1.66 11.20
CA ARG A 31 -3.47 -0.21 11.32
C ARG A 31 -2.00 0.20 11.37
N GLU A 32 -1.18 -0.49 12.16
CA GLU A 32 0.25 -0.20 12.26
C GLU A 32 0.99 -0.39 10.92
N THR A 33 0.67 -1.47 10.18
CA THR A 33 1.23 -1.68 8.83
C THR A 33 0.75 -0.64 7.82
N GLN A 34 -0.51 -0.20 7.89
CA GLN A 34 -1.02 0.87 7.03
C GLN A 34 -0.37 2.24 7.36
N ILE A 35 -0.13 2.52 8.63
CA ILE A 35 0.56 3.74 9.06
C ILE A 35 2.02 3.72 8.61
N GLY A 36 2.72 2.58 8.80
CA GLY A 36 4.11 2.43 8.37
C GLY A 36 4.28 2.59 6.87
N THR A 37 3.42 1.95 6.08
CA THR A 37 3.46 2.04 4.61
C THR A 37 3.12 3.45 4.11
N ALA A 38 2.13 4.13 4.70
CA ALA A 38 1.81 5.51 4.37
C ALA A 38 2.98 6.46 4.69
N TYR A 39 3.62 6.26 5.85
CA TYR A 39 4.80 7.03 6.26
C TYR A 39 5.97 6.84 5.30
N GLU A 40 6.28 5.60 4.91
CA GLU A 40 7.34 5.32 3.96
C GLU A 40 7.07 5.95 2.59
N LEU A 41 5.82 5.89 2.11
CA LEU A 41 5.44 6.50 0.84
C LEU A 41 5.62 8.02 0.88
N GLN A 42 5.14 8.67 1.93
CA GLN A 42 5.27 10.12 2.13
C GLN A 42 6.74 10.53 2.25
N ARG A 43 7.53 9.82 3.06
CA ARG A 43 8.97 10.08 3.24
C ARG A 43 9.72 9.94 1.92
N ASN A 44 9.44 8.89 1.15
CA ASN A 44 10.13 8.64 -0.11
C ASN A 44 9.83 9.73 -1.15
N ALA A 45 8.61 10.24 -1.19
CA ALA A 45 8.26 11.35 -2.08
C ALA A 45 8.79 12.70 -1.60
N ALA A 46 8.77 12.96 -0.29
CA ALA A 46 9.41 14.13 0.30
C ALA A 46 10.91 14.17 -0.01
N MET A 47 11.61 13.03 0.12
CA MET A 47 13.02 12.88 -0.25
C MET A 47 13.27 13.15 -1.74
N LYS A 48 12.42 12.61 -2.63
CA LYS A 48 12.52 12.87 -4.07
C LYS A 48 12.31 14.35 -4.39
N GLY A 49 11.30 14.97 -3.80
CA GLY A 49 11.01 16.39 -3.97
C GLY A 49 12.16 17.27 -3.45
N ALA A 50 12.68 16.96 -2.27
CA ALA A 50 13.83 17.65 -1.69
C ALA A 50 15.05 17.58 -2.61
N LEU A 51 15.40 16.39 -3.13
CA LEU A 51 16.55 16.22 -4.02
C LEU A 51 16.39 17.01 -5.33
N LEU A 52 15.23 16.92 -5.97
CA LEU A 52 14.94 17.63 -7.22
C LEU A 52 15.05 19.15 -7.03
N TYR A 53 14.39 19.69 -6.01
CA TYR A 53 14.41 21.13 -5.77
C TYR A 53 15.75 21.62 -5.23
N THR A 54 16.50 20.80 -4.49
CA THR A 54 17.90 21.13 -4.12
C THR A 54 18.76 21.28 -5.36
N ALA A 55 18.65 20.34 -6.31
CA ALA A 55 19.38 20.42 -7.57
C ALA A 55 18.98 21.69 -8.36
N LEU A 56 17.69 22.04 -8.39
CA LEU A 56 17.22 23.28 -9.01
C LEU A 56 17.74 24.54 -8.30
N GLY A 57 17.69 24.58 -6.97
CA GLY A 57 18.19 25.70 -6.17
C GLY A 57 19.71 25.88 -6.30
N ALA A 58 20.46 24.78 -6.24
CA ALA A 58 21.91 24.80 -6.43
C ALA A 58 22.29 25.23 -7.85
N SER A 59 21.60 24.71 -8.87
CA SER A 59 21.80 25.11 -10.26
C SER A 59 21.46 26.57 -10.50
N SER A 60 20.38 27.06 -9.89
CA SER A 60 19.97 28.47 -9.95
C SER A 60 21.02 29.38 -9.30
N CYS A 61 21.49 29.04 -8.10
CA CYS A 61 22.58 29.75 -7.42
C CYS A 61 23.88 29.74 -8.24
N PHE A 62 24.23 28.61 -8.85
CA PHE A 62 25.40 28.47 -9.70
C PHE A 62 25.30 29.36 -10.95
N MET A 63 24.16 29.30 -11.65
CA MET A 63 23.89 30.13 -12.82
C MET A 63 23.95 31.62 -12.46
N ALA A 64 23.26 32.03 -11.39
CA ALA A 64 23.26 33.41 -10.92
C ALA A 64 24.67 33.90 -10.54
N HIS A 65 25.53 33.03 -10.00
CA HIS A 65 26.92 33.36 -9.67
C HIS A 65 27.76 33.70 -10.91
N HIS A 66 27.48 33.03 -12.03
CA HIS A 66 28.20 33.24 -13.29
C HIS A 66 27.63 34.39 -14.12
N LEU A 67 26.31 34.60 -14.13
CA LEU A 67 25.68 35.66 -14.93
C LEU A 67 25.71 37.03 -14.26
N PHE A 68 25.53 37.12 -12.94
CA PHE A 68 25.36 38.41 -12.25
C PHE A 68 26.58 38.76 -11.39
N PRO A 69 27.37 39.79 -11.74
CA PRO A 69 28.54 40.20 -10.96
C PRO A 69 28.16 40.69 -9.55
N GLY A 70 26.93 41.18 -9.34
CA GLY A 70 26.40 41.52 -8.02
C GLY A 70 26.21 40.30 -7.11
N PHE A 71 25.60 39.22 -7.63
CA PHE A 71 25.40 37.96 -6.89
C PHE A 71 26.72 37.21 -6.65
N ARG A 72 27.73 37.44 -7.51
CA ARG A 72 29.08 36.92 -7.32
C ARG A 72 29.74 37.43 -6.04
N ARG A 73 29.52 38.70 -5.71
CA ARG A 73 30.08 39.37 -4.51
C ARG A 73 29.33 39.05 -3.21
N GLN A 74 28.19 38.36 -3.28
CA GLN A 74 27.41 37.97 -2.10
C GLN A 74 28.01 36.76 -1.36
N THR A 75 27.74 36.68 -0.05
CA THR A 75 28.31 35.67 0.86
C THR A 75 27.88 34.25 0.48
N LEU A 76 28.75 33.28 0.77
CA LEU A 76 28.43 31.85 0.59
C LEU A 76 27.23 31.43 1.45
N ALA A 77 27.09 32.02 2.64
CA ALA A 77 25.97 31.76 3.53
C ALA A 77 24.61 32.07 2.88
N LEU A 78 24.51 33.18 2.14
CA LEU A 78 23.26 33.55 1.46
C LEU A 78 22.87 32.53 0.37
N LYS A 79 23.84 32.04 -0.40
CA LYS A 79 23.60 31.01 -1.44
C LYS A 79 23.19 29.67 -0.82
N GLY A 80 23.82 29.31 0.30
CA GLY A 80 23.43 28.15 1.10
C GLY A 80 22.00 28.28 1.62
N PHE A 81 21.63 29.46 2.15
CA PHE A 81 20.29 29.75 2.64
C PHE A 81 19.22 29.67 1.53
N ILE A 82 19.50 30.22 0.35
CA ILE A 82 18.58 30.10 -0.79
C ILE A 82 18.41 28.63 -1.17
N THR A 83 19.52 27.90 -1.31
CA THR A 83 19.49 26.47 -1.68
C THR A 83 18.72 25.64 -0.66
N SER A 84 18.90 25.86 0.65
CA SER A 84 18.13 25.16 1.68
C SER A 84 16.65 25.53 1.68
N GLY A 85 16.30 26.77 1.34
CA GLY A 85 14.92 27.18 1.12
C GLY A 85 14.24 26.38 0.01
N PHE A 86 14.92 26.21 -1.13
CA PHE A 86 14.44 25.32 -2.20
C PHE A 86 14.31 23.87 -1.74
N THR A 87 15.28 23.34 -0.98
CA THR A 87 15.24 21.98 -0.43
C THR A 87 14.01 21.76 0.46
N ILE A 88 13.77 22.66 1.42
CA ILE A 88 12.64 22.58 2.36
C ILE A 88 11.32 22.67 1.59
N PHE A 89 11.22 23.60 0.64
CA PHE A 89 10.03 23.72 -0.22
C PHE A 89 9.75 22.43 -0.99
N GLY A 90 10.77 21.86 -1.65
CA GLY A 90 10.63 20.60 -2.38
C GLY A 90 10.27 19.41 -1.48
N PHE A 91 10.78 19.39 -0.25
CA PHE A 91 10.42 18.37 0.74
C PHE A 91 8.93 18.42 1.08
N VAL A 92 8.41 19.61 1.42
CA VAL A 92 7.01 19.81 1.80
C VAL A 92 6.08 19.51 0.62
N VAL A 93 6.35 20.07 -0.56
CA VAL A 93 5.54 19.80 -1.76
C VAL A 93 5.59 18.33 -2.17
N GLY A 94 6.76 17.69 -2.05
CA GLY A 94 6.90 16.25 -2.30
C GLY A 94 6.08 15.39 -1.35
N ALA A 95 5.97 15.78 -0.08
CA ALA A 95 5.12 15.10 0.90
C ALA A 95 3.62 15.30 0.60
N ASP A 96 3.20 16.55 0.34
CA ASP A 96 1.79 16.91 0.13
C ASP A 96 1.22 16.29 -1.15
N THR A 97 2.02 16.22 -2.22
CA THR A 97 1.60 15.61 -3.49
C THR A 97 1.24 14.13 -3.34
N VAL A 98 1.93 13.39 -2.49
CA VAL A 98 1.61 11.98 -2.25
C VAL A 98 0.30 11.81 -1.50
N LEU A 99 0.06 12.61 -0.47
CA LEU A 99 -1.18 12.54 0.31
C LEU A 99 -2.38 12.84 -0.58
N LEU A 100 -2.29 13.91 -1.40
CA LEU A 100 -3.31 14.24 -2.38
C LEU A 100 -3.49 13.14 -3.44
N SER A 101 -2.38 12.61 -3.96
CA SER A 101 -2.43 11.59 -5.01
C SER A 101 -3.05 10.29 -4.53
N HIS A 102 -2.78 9.88 -3.29
CA HIS A 102 -3.31 8.65 -2.72
C HIS A 102 -4.82 8.76 -2.49
N GLU A 103 -5.31 9.89 -1.98
CA GLU A 103 -6.74 10.14 -1.81
C GLU A 103 -7.47 10.25 -3.17
N SER A 104 -6.87 10.97 -4.12
CA SER A 104 -7.39 11.08 -5.49
C SER A 104 -7.43 9.72 -6.19
N GLN A 105 -6.37 8.92 -6.04
CA GLN A 105 -6.27 7.60 -6.65
C GLN A 105 -7.35 6.67 -6.08
N GLN A 106 -7.49 6.59 -4.76
CA GLN A 106 -8.54 5.78 -4.12
C GLN A 106 -9.93 6.17 -4.61
N ARG A 107 -10.25 7.47 -4.62
CA ARG A 107 -11.55 7.96 -5.13
C ARG A 107 -11.76 7.62 -6.61
N SER A 108 -10.72 7.73 -7.43
CA SER A 108 -10.81 7.44 -8.87
C SER A 108 -11.03 5.94 -9.14
N GLU A 109 -10.38 5.07 -8.38
CA GLU A 109 -10.52 3.62 -8.50
C GLU A 109 -11.91 3.17 -8.05
N GLU A 110 -12.38 3.68 -6.90
CA GLU A 110 -13.74 3.42 -6.43
C GLU A 110 -14.79 3.91 -7.42
N ASN A 111 -14.65 5.11 -7.97
CA ASN A 111 -15.55 5.65 -8.98
C ASN A 111 -15.51 4.86 -10.28
N MET A 112 -14.34 4.40 -10.72
CA MET A 112 -14.20 3.54 -11.91
C MET A 112 -14.92 2.21 -11.69
N VAL A 113 -14.74 1.56 -10.54
CA VAL A 113 -15.41 0.31 -10.21
C VAL A 113 -16.93 0.52 -10.18
N ARG A 114 -17.39 1.60 -9.58
CA ARG A 114 -18.81 1.96 -9.52
C ARG A 114 -19.38 2.26 -10.90
N SER A 115 -18.62 2.91 -11.78
CA SER A 115 -19.00 3.19 -13.16
C SER A 115 -19.12 1.91 -13.98
N ARG A 116 -18.15 0.99 -13.87
CA ARG A 116 -18.21 -0.34 -14.51
C ARG A 116 -19.40 -1.16 -14.02
N ALA A 117 -19.63 -1.18 -12.69
CA ALA A 117 -20.78 -1.86 -12.10
C ALA A 117 -22.10 -1.31 -12.65
N ARG A 118 -22.26 0.01 -12.72
CA ARG A 118 -23.45 0.65 -13.32
C ARG A 118 -23.64 0.29 -14.79
N ALA A 119 -22.57 0.26 -15.57
CA ALA A 119 -22.64 -0.09 -16.98
C ALA A 119 -23.05 -1.56 -17.19
N GLU A 120 -22.52 -2.49 -16.40
CA GLU A 120 -22.85 -3.91 -16.52
C GLU A 120 -24.23 -4.26 -15.93
N LEU A 121 -24.61 -3.66 -14.81
CA LEU A 121 -25.96 -3.81 -14.24
C LEU A 121 -27.02 -3.17 -15.14
N GLY A 122 -26.71 -2.01 -15.74
CA GLY A 122 -27.58 -1.35 -16.72
C GLY A 122 -27.80 -2.20 -17.98
N LYS A 123 -26.77 -2.87 -18.48
CA LYS A 123 -26.91 -3.86 -19.58
C LYS A 123 -27.82 -5.03 -19.22
N LYS A 124 -27.87 -5.41 -17.94
CA LYS A 124 -28.75 -6.46 -17.40
C LYS A 124 -30.16 -5.94 -17.06
N GLY A 125 -30.42 -4.63 -17.21
CA GLY A 125 -31.70 -4.01 -16.84
C GLY A 125 -31.92 -3.89 -15.33
N ILE A 126 -30.87 -4.09 -14.52
CA ILE A 126 -30.95 -4.05 -13.06
C ILE A 126 -30.64 -2.63 -12.58
N VAL A 127 -31.46 -2.09 -11.68
CA VAL A 127 -31.20 -0.80 -11.05
C VAL A 127 -29.96 -0.91 -10.16
N ALA A 128 -28.95 -0.10 -10.46
CA ALA A 128 -27.68 -0.10 -9.73
C ALA A 128 -27.84 0.52 -8.32
N SER A 129 -28.40 -0.27 -7.40
CA SER A 129 -28.41 0.02 -5.97
C SER A 129 -27.07 -0.35 -5.33
N GLU A 130 -26.74 0.20 -4.16
CA GLU A 130 -25.50 -0.15 -3.43
C GLU A 130 -25.39 -1.66 -3.16
N LYS A 131 -26.50 -2.32 -2.84
CA LYS A 131 -26.54 -3.78 -2.64
C LYS A 131 -26.20 -4.56 -3.91
N GLU A 132 -26.70 -4.12 -5.05
CA GLU A 132 -26.43 -4.75 -6.35
C GLU A 132 -24.99 -4.50 -6.82
N ILE A 133 -24.44 -3.31 -6.53
CA ILE A 133 -23.03 -3.00 -6.79
C ILE A 133 -22.12 -3.89 -5.93
N GLU A 134 -22.45 -4.09 -4.65
CA GLU A 134 -21.70 -4.97 -3.76
C GLU A 134 -21.74 -6.42 -4.23
N LYS A 135 -22.93 -6.93 -4.56
CA LYS A 135 -23.11 -8.27 -5.14
C LYS A 135 -22.34 -8.45 -6.45
N TRP A 136 -22.36 -7.45 -7.32
CA TRP A 136 -21.58 -7.45 -8.56
C TRP A 136 -20.08 -7.49 -8.28
N LYS A 137 -19.57 -6.77 -7.27
CA LYS A 137 -18.15 -6.82 -6.88
C LYS A 137 -17.75 -8.21 -6.42
N ASP A 138 -18.58 -8.87 -5.60
CA ASP A 138 -18.32 -10.23 -5.12
C ASP A 138 -18.32 -11.25 -6.25
N GLU A 139 -19.31 -11.17 -7.14
CA GLU A 139 -19.39 -12.01 -8.34
C GLU A 139 -18.18 -11.80 -9.25
N TYR A 140 -17.78 -10.54 -9.46
CA TYR A 140 -16.63 -10.18 -10.30
C TYR A 140 -15.31 -10.72 -9.72
N VAL A 141 -15.11 -10.60 -8.39
CA VAL A 141 -13.92 -11.15 -7.71
C VAL A 141 -13.89 -12.67 -7.83
N LYS A 142 -15.03 -13.34 -7.64
CA LYS A 142 -15.15 -14.79 -7.76
C LYS A 142 -14.82 -15.27 -9.18
N GLN A 143 -15.40 -14.65 -10.21
CA GLN A 143 -15.12 -14.96 -11.61
C GLN A 143 -13.64 -14.76 -11.94
N LYS A 144 -13.03 -13.64 -11.50
CA LYS A 144 -11.60 -13.38 -11.72
C LYS A 144 -10.69 -14.39 -11.03
N LEU A 145 -11.09 -14.88 -9.85
CA LEU A 145 -10.32 -15.91 -9.14
C LEU A 145 -10.37 -17.25 -9.87
N GLU A 146 -11.55 -17.64 -10.35
CA GLU A 146 -11.76 -18.87 -11.13
C GLU A 146 -10.99 -18.83 -12.47
N GLU A 147 -11.05 -17.71 -13.20
CA GLU A 147 -10.27 -17.49 -14.44
C GLU A 147 -8.76 -17.65 -14.20
N ARG A 148 -8.24 -17.12 -13.08
CA ARG A 148 -6.82 -17.26 -12.71
C ARG A 148 -6.44 -18.70 -12.35
N ARG A 149 -7.35 -19.49 -11.79
CA ARG A 149 -7.13 -20.92 -11.49
C ARG A 149 -7.05 -21.72 -12.78
N LEU A 150 -8.04 -21.58 -13.66
CA LEU A 150 -8.07 -22.27 -14.95
C LEU A 150 -6.83 -21.92 -15.80
N ARG A 151 -6.44 -20.65 -15.86
CA ARG A 151 -5.23 -20.23 -16.60
C ARG A 151 -3.94 -20.81 -16.01
N ARG A 152 -3.89 -21.06 -14.70
CA ARG A 152 -2.75 -21.72 -14.04
C ARG A 152 -2.73 -23.21 -14.37
N GLU A 153 -3.87 -23.87 -14.34
CA GLU A 153 -4.02 -25.28 -14.71
C GLU A 153 -3.66 -25.52 -16.17
N GLU A 154 -4.13 -24.66 -17.09
CA GLU A 154 -3.77 -24.76 -18.51
C GLU A 154 -2.26 -24.62 -18.74
N LYS A 155 -1.62 -23.67 -18.04
CA LYS A 155 -0.16 -23.51 -18.11
C LYS A 155 0.58 -24.74 -17.59
N LEU A 156 0.15 -25.31 -16.47
CA LEU A 156 0.75 -26.52 -15.92
C LEU A 156 0.59 -27.70 -16.88
N ARG A 157 -0.57 -27.84 -17.52
CA ARG A 157 -0.81 -28.89 -18.52
C ARG A 157 0.10 -28.75 -19.74
N LYS A 158 0.32 -27.53 -20.22
CA LYS A 158 1.26 -27.27 -21.33
C LYS A 158 2.69 -27.62 -20.94
N LEU A 159 3.15 -27.21 -19.76
CA LEU A 159 4.49 -27.55 -19.26
C LEU A 159 4.70 -29.07 -19.15
N GLN A 160 3.69 -29.81 -18.67
CA GLN A 160 3.76 -31.27 -18.61
C GLN A 160 3.82 -31.93 -20.00
N GLN A 161 3.13 -31.36 -21.00
CA GLN A 161 3.21 -31.83 -22.39
C GLN A 161 4.59 -31.55 -22.99
N ASP A 162 5.13 -30.35 -22.79
CA ASP A 162 6.47 -29.96 -23.26
C ASP A 162 7.58 -30.83 -22.60
N GLU A 163 7.46 -31.15 -21.31
CA GLU A 163 8.38 -32.08 -20.61
C GLU A 163 8.30 -33.52 -21.17
N ALA A 164 7.10 -34.01 -21.48
CA ALA A 164 6.93 -35.33 -22.07
C ALA A 164 7.49 -35.41 -23.51
N GLU A 165 7.32 -34.35 -24.30
CA GLU A 165 7.83 -34.27 -25.67
C GLU A 165 9.38 -34.15 -25.70
N SER A 166 9.96 -33.34 -24.80
CA SER A 166 11.43 -33.20 -24.69
C SER A 166 12.13 -34.44 -24.10
N GLY A 167 11.47 -35.15 -23.18
CA GLY A 167 11.94 -36.44 -22.67
C GLY A 167 11.92 -37.56 -23.71
N SER A 168 10.95 -37.52 -24.64
CA SER A 168 10.81 -38.47 -25.75
C SER A 168 11.85 -38.27 -26.86
N SER A 169 12.23 -37.02 -27.15
CA SER A 169 13.23 -36.69 -28.18
C SER A 169 14.70 -36.94 -27.78
N SER A 170 14.96 -37.33 -26.53
CA SER A 170 16.31 -37.49 -25.97
C SER A 170 16.76 -38.95 -25.80
N THR A 171 15.94 -39.91 -26.27
CA THR A 171 16.23 -41.36 -26.36
C THR A 171 16.24 -41.81 -27.80
#